data_AF-A0A3A8HW55-F1
#
_entry.id   AF-A0A3A8HW55-F1
#
_cell.length_a   1.000
_cell.length_b   1.000
_cell.length_c   1.000
_cell.angle_alpha   90.00
_cell.angle_beta   90.00
_cell.angle_gamma   90.00
#
_symmetry.space_group_name_H-M   'P 1'
#
loop_
_entity.id
_entity.type
_entity.pdbx_description
1 polymer ?
#
loop_
_entity_poly.entity_id
_entity_poly.type
_entity_poly.pdbx_seq_one_letter_code
_entity_poly.pdbx_strand_id
1 'polypeptide(L)'
;MRWSKTLAVAATLVLSAGCRVDDQEALEALPDFAGTSLEINTDALAQDGAALVAQDLGQVEASLDGQGAAMLEGARLEVKALNDTLRLALVPIADLAKQAANEQPHDVYVYGPQERANATFKLSIHKDPREAQRYEWKLEARPLNSTDDAAYKLIAAGALKRDGEAHRGRGTLAISLDNLKAVAPSHRGRGKLMMSFAHFGQGSKSLAYRLESFTPNRDTHEAVTGSFVGHRLQATGVTRVRVLAPYNLPNTATSEKEWVLSTVRHIPGTGGRADVRAWGGNIPENGYYLGISCWDAQEKELYRVLVDCGGGLGCMDVPGSRVGSSQACPAVELRGDLMPPEGTGNDLTPEPGNPGAPGIVPGDVTAEF
;
A
#
# COMPACT_ATOMS: atom_id res chain seq x y z
N MET A 1 -12.12 41.61 1.22
CA MET A 1 -12.01 41.12 -0.18
C MET A 1 -10.61 41.39 -0.70
N ARG A 2 -9.74 40.37 -0.71
CA ARG A 2 -8.54 40.31 -1.55
C ARG A 2 -8.32 38.85 -1.93
N TRP A 3 -8.51 38.57 -3.21
CA TRP A 3 -8.17 37.30 -3.87
C TRP A 3 -6.69 37.34 -4.28
N SER A 4 -5.98 36.23 -4.11
CA SER A 4 -4.71 36.01 -4.81
C SER A 4 -4.51 34.55 -5.21
N LYS A 5 -4.90 34.29 -6.47
CA LYS A 5 -4.18 33.56 -7.52
C LYS A 5 -3.66 32.15 -7.22
N THR A 6 -4.49 31.17 -7.57
CA THR A 6 -4.06 29.80 -7.91
C THR A 6 -3.33 29.82 -9.26
N LEU A 7 -2.09 29.34 -9.28
CA LEU A 7 -1.33 29.03 -10.50
C LEU A 7 -1.90 27.74 -11.10
N ALA A 8 -2.73 27.87 -12.13
CA ALA A 8 -3.09 26.76 -13.01
C ALA A 8 -1.95 26.56 -14.02
N VAL A 9 -1.17 25.48 -13.85
CA VAL A 9 -0.24 25.02 -14.89
C VAL A 9 -1.07 24.20 -15.88
N ALA A 10 -1.62 24.89 -16.89
CA ALA A 10 -2.17 24.25 -18.08
C ALA A 10 -0.99 23.98 -19.04
N ALA A 11 -0.56 22.72 -19.14
CA ALA A 11 0.39 22.31 -20.15
C ALA A 11 -0.34 22.10 -21.48
N THR A 12 -0.32 23.11 -22.35
CA THR A 12 -0.71 23.00 -23.76
C THR A 12 0.28 22.11 -24.52
N LEU A 13 -0.16 20.91 -24.92
CA LEU A 13 0.55 20.04 -25.86
C LEU A 13 0.53 20.67 -27.27
N VAL A 14 1.71 20.96 -27.81
CA VAL A 14 1.90 21.33 -29.22
C VAL A 14 1.78 20.04 -30.06
N LEU A 15 0.73 19.98 -30.89
CA LEU A 15 0.48 18.90 -31.84
C LEU A 15 1.46 19.00 -33.02
N SER A 16 2.50 18.16 -33.04
CA SER A 16 3.16 17.78 -34.28
C SER A 16 2.39 16.61 -34.90
N ALA A 17 1.88 16.82 -36.12
CA ALA A 17 1.18 15.81 -36.91
C ALA A 17 2.14 14.73 -37.41
N GLY A 18 2.48 13.78 -36.55
CA GLY A 18 2.80 12.41 -36.95
C GLY A 18 1.57 11.53 -36.73
N CYS A 19 1.43 10.43 -37.46
CA CYS A 19 0.43 9.39 -37.18
C CYS A 19 0.64 8.84 -35.76
N ARG A 20 0.08 9.53 -34.75
CA ARG A 20 0.11 9.08 -33.38
C ARG A 20 -1.02 8.08 -33.23
N VAL A 21 -0.67 6.84 -32.85
CA VAL A 21 -1.64 5.83 -32.43
C VAL A 21 -2.52 6.47 -31.35
N ASP A 22 -3.84 6.36 -31.48
CA ASP A 22 -4.78 6.82 -30.46
C ASP A 22 -4.82 5.78 -29.33
N ASP A 23 -3.90 5.93 -28.39
CA ASP A 23 -3.65 5.00 -27.29
C ASP A 23 -4.12 5.57 -25.94
N GLN A 24 -4.81 6.71 -25.95
CA GLN A 24 -5.22 7.44 -24.75
C GLN A 24 -6.09 6.57 -23.83
N GLU A 25 -7.05 5.84 -24.39
CA GLU A 25 -7.94 4.97 -23.60
C GLU A 25 -7.15 3.87 -22.87
N ALA A 26 -6.10 3.34 -23.51
CA ALA A 26 -5.20 2.32 -22.96
C ALA A 26 -4.31 2.88 -21.85
N LEU A 27 -3.76 4.09 -22.05
CA LEU A 27 -2.97 4.79 -21.04
C LEU A 27 -3.80 5.14 -19.79
N GLU A 28 -5.04 5.59 -19.98
CA GLU A 28 -6.00 5.84 -18.90
C GLU A 28 -6.43 4.55 -18.19
N ALA A 29 -6.15 3.38 -18.76
CA ALA A 29 -6.42 2.09 -18.12
C ALA A 29 -5.24 1.54 -17.30
N LEU A 30 -4.14 2.29 -17.18
CA LEU A 30 -3.06 1.96 -16.25
C LEU A 30 -3.43 2.37 -14.82
N PRO A 31 -3.00 1.62 -13.79
CA PRO A 31 -3.12 2.06 -12.41
C PRO A 31 -2.25 3.30 -12.15
N ASP A 32 -2.77 4.26 -11.39
CA ASP A 32 -2.02 5.38 -10.85
C ASP A 32 -1.83 5.24 -9.35
N PHE A 33 -0.90 6.03 -8.80
CA PHE A 33 -0.60 5.99 -7.37
C PHE A 33 -1.81 6.40 -6.51
N ALA A 34 -2.61 7.36 -6.96
CA ALA A 34 -3.77 7.84 -6.22
C ALA A 34 -4.87 6.77 -6.09
N GLY A 35 -5.08 5.95 -7.12
CA GLY A 35 -6.07 4.89 -7.11
C GLY A 35 -5.63 3.63 -6.35
N THR A 36 -4.32 3.44 -6.20
CA THR A 36 -3.75 2.19 -5.66
C THR A 36 -3.05 2.34 -4.30
N SER A 37 -3.04 3.52 -3.68
CA SER A 37 -2.45 3.78 -2.35
C SER A 37 -3.49 3.96 -1.25
N LEU A 38 -3.09 3.75 0.02
CA LEU A 38 -3.89 4.10 1.20
C LEU A 38 -3.26 5.29 1.93
N GLU A 39 -4.07 6.27 2.33
CA GLU A 39 -3.61 7.51 2.98
C GLU A 39 -3.98 7.52 4.49
N ILE A 40 -2.99 7.71 5.38
CA ILE A 40 -3.17 7.75 6.86
C ILE A 40 -2.46 8.99 7.48
N ASN A 41 -2.16 10.03 6.69
CA ASN A 41 -1.50 11.25 7.22
C ASN A 41 -2.47 12.39 7.54
N THR A 42 -2.08 13.18 8.54
CA THR A 42 -2.90 14.17 9.26
C THR A 42 -3.00 15.54 8.55
N ASP A 43 -1.96 15.99 7.84
CA ASP A 43 -1.88 17.42 7.42
C ASP A 43 -1.62 17.71 5.93
N ALA A 44 -1.46 16.70 5.06
CA ALA A 44 -1.37 16.99 3.64
C ALA A 44 -1.71 15.79 2.76
N LEU A 45 -2.87 15.84 2.11
CA LEU A 45 -3.22 14.98 0.96
C LEU A 45 -2.16 15.02 -0.16
N ALA A 46 -1.31 16.06 -0.21
CA ALA A 46 -0.23 16.23 -1.17
C ALA A 46 1.11 15.59 -0.74
N GLN A 47 1.25 15.14 0.50
CA GLN A 47 2.48 14.51 1.02
C GLN A 47 2.37 13.01 1.21
N ASP A 48 1.16 12.44 1.08
CA ASP A 48 0.98 11.00 0.89
C ASP A 48 1.46 10.64 -0.51
N GLY A 49 2.77 10.43 -0.53
CA GLY A 49 3.58 10.29 -1.70
C GLY A 49 4.34 11.58 -2.07
N ALA A 50 5.61 11.64 -1.65
CA ALA A 50 6.78 12.33 -2.27
C ALA A 50 7.42 13.46 -1.48
N ALA A 51 7.09 13.65 -0.20
CA ALA A 51 7.86 14.56 0.64
C ALA A 51 8.02 14.04 2.08
N LEU A 52 8.77 12.95 2.24
CA LEU A 52 9.60 12.73 3.42
C LEU A 52 10.93 12.16 2.93
N VAL A 53 11.72 13.06 2.35
CA VAL A 53 13.16 12.86 2.16
C VAL A 53 13.75 12.63 3.55
N ALA A 54 14.37 11.46 3.74
CA ALA A 54 15.35 11.13 4.77
C ALA A 54 15.21 11.93 6.09
N GLN A 55 14.35 11.45 7.00
CA GLN A 55 14.61 11.67 8.42
C GLN A 55 15.13 10.35 9.00
N ASP A 56 16.24 10.51 9.72
CA ASP A 56 17.07 9.49 10.32
C ASP A 56 16.25 8.42 11.07
N LEU A 57 16.32 7.18 10.58
CA LEU A 57 15.67 6.01 11.17
C LEU A 57 16.33 5.56 12.49
N GLY A 58 17.40 6.23 12.93
CA GLY A 58 18.14 5.92 14.16
C GLY A 58 17.52 6.45 15.45
N GLN A 59 16.38 7.16 15.41
CA GLN A 59 15.72 7.70 16.62
C GLN A 59 14.46 6.92 17.07
N VAL A 60 14.01 5.92 16.30
CA VAL A 60 12.80 5.14 16.62
C VAL A 60 13.02 4.17 17.79
N GLU A 61 14.27 3.93 18.19
CA GLU A 61 14.60 3.11 19.38
C GLU A 61 14.32 3.83 20.71
N ALA A 62 13.96 5.12 20.69
CA ALA A 62 13.86 5.95 21.90
C ALA A 62 12.56 6.76 21.98
N SER A 63 11.38 6.13 22.06
CA SER A 63 10.24 6.75 22.78
C SER A 63 9.17 5.75 23.26
N LEU A 64 9.55 4.81 24.13
CA LEU A 64 8.60 4.31 25.13
C LEU A 64 8.41 5.32 26.30
N ASP A 65 9.10 6.48 26.22
CA ASP A 65 9.13 7.55 27.22
C ASP A 65 8.11 8.68 26.96
N GLY A 66 7.13 8.48 26.07
CA GLY A 66 5.92 9.29 26.04
C GLY A 66 5.91 10.52 25.12
N GLN A 67 6.46 10.42 23.90
CA GLN A 67 6.29 11.46 22.86
C GLN A 67 5.50 11.04 21.61
N GLY A 68 4.97 9.81 21.55
CA GLY A 68 4.08 9.40 20.46
C GLY A 68 3.44 8.04 20.74
N ALA A 69 2.33 7.75 20.05
CA ALA A 69 1.71 6.43 20.09
C ALA A 69 2.57 5.43 19.30
N ALA A 70 3.42 4.65 19.98
CA ALA A 70 4.34 3.70 19.32
C ALA A 70 3.62 2.73 18.34
N MET A 71 2.36 2.37 18.64
CA MET A 71 1.53 1.53 17.76
C MET A 71 1.06 2.27 16.49
N LEU A 72 0.82 3.59 16.57
CA LEU A 72 0.52 4.43 15.41
C LEU A 72 1.76 4.59 14.51
N GLU A 73 2.92 4.81 15.12
CA GLU A 73 4.18 4.94 14.40
C GLU A 73 4.50 3.67 13.61
N GLY A 74 4.37 2.49 14.23
CA GLY A 74 4.57 1.21 13.55
C GLY A 74 3.66 1.03 12.33
N ALA A 75 2.35 1.24 12.47
CA ALA A 75 1.42 1.09 11.36
C ALA A 75 1.64 2.13 10.23
N ARG A 76 2.08 3.34 10.57
CA ARG A 76 2.46 4.36 9.58
C ARG A 76 3.71 3.98 8.82
N LEU A 77 4.72 3.46 9.52
CA LEU A 77 5.94 2.98 8.87
C LEU A 77 5.62 1.88 7.85
N GLU A 78 4.74 0.95 8.20
CA GLU A 78 4.30 -0.13 7.31
C GLU A 78 3.54 0.39 6.08
N VAL A 79 2.56 1.28 6.27
CA VAL A 79 1.78 1.86 5.16
C VAL A 79 2.63 2.78 4.28
N LYS A 80 3.56 3.54 4.88
CA LYS A 80 4.54 4.34 4.14
C LYS A 80 5.45 3.46 3.29
N ALA A 81 6.02 2.39 3.86
CA ALA A 81 6.86 1.46 3.13
C ALA A 81 6.13 0.79 1.95
N LEU A 82 4.85 0.43 2.15
CA LEU A 82 3.98 -0.10 1.10
C LEU A 82 3.74 0.93 -0.02
N ASN A 83 3.44 2.17 0.34
CA ASN A 83 3.21 3.26 -0.61
C ASN A 83 4.50 3.63 -1.37
N ASP A 84 5.64 3.75 -0.70
CA ASP A 84 6.92 4.06 -1.34
C ASP A 84 7.32 2.96 -2.35
N THR A 85 7.07 1.70 -1.99
CA THR A 85 7.22 0.56 -2.90
C THR A 85 6.35 0.72 -4.14
N LEU A 86 5.05 0.94 -3.94
CA LEU A 86 4.09 1.02 -5.03
C LEU A 86 4.49 2.13 -6.00
N ARG A 87 4.93 3.28 -5.47
CA ARG A 87 5.48 4.34 -6.30
C ARG A 87 6.68 3.85 -7.11
N LEU A 88 7.68 3.23 -6.49
CA LEU A 88 8.88 2.77 -7.21
C LEU A 88 8.53 1.83 -8.36
N ALA A 89 7.48 1.01 -8.20
CA ALA A 89 7.00 0.10 -9.24
C ALA A 89 6.16 0.80 -10.33
N LEU A 90 5.38 1.83 -9.99
CA LEU A 90 4.56 2.57 -10.96
C LEU A 90 5.36 3.58 -11.79
N VAL A 91 6.50 4.08 -11.30
CA VAL A 91 7.27 5.09 -12.04
C VAL A 91 7.77 4.57 -13.41
N PRO A 92 8.28 3.32 -13.55
CA PRO A 92 8.60 2.75 -14.87
C PRO A 92 7.42 2.75 -15.84
N ILE A 93 6.22 2.42 -15.37
CA ILE A 93 5.00 2.42 -16.17
C ILE A 93 4.68 3.84 -16.63
N ALA A 94 4.69 4.81 -15.71
CA ALA A 94 4.38 6.21 -16.01
C ALA A 94 5.40 6.86 -16.97
N ASP A 95 6.68 6.46 -16.93
CA ASP A 95 7.70 6.97 -17.86
C ASP A 95 7.56 6.36 -19.26
N LEU A 96 7.27 5.06 -19.35
CA LEU A 96 7.00 4.38 -20.62
C LEU A 96 5.72 4.93 -21.29
N ALA A 97 4.68 5.20 -20.50
CA ALA A 97 3.42 5.79 -20.95
C ALA A 97 3.56 7.19 -21.60
N LYS A 98 4.69 7.89 -21.40
CA LYS A 98 4.97 9.18 -22.06
C LYS A 98 5.46 9.00 -23.50
N GLN A 99 5.85 7.79 -23.89
CA GLN A 99 6.35 7.49 -25.23
C GLN A 99 5.20 7.21 -26.20
N ALA A 100 5.48 7.25 -27.50
CA ALA A 100 4.53 6.78 -28.49
C ALA A 100 4.47 5.24 -28.44
N ALA A 101 3.26 4.69 -28.42
CA ALA A 101 3.05 3.26 -28.56
C ALA A 101 3.46 2.77 -29.96
N ASN A 102 4.02 1.56 -30.00
CA ASN A 102 4.02 0.71 -31.17
C ASN A 102 2.79 -0.21 -31.11
N GLU A 103 1.83 0.02 -32.00
CA GLU A 103 0.63 -0.82 -32.11
C GLU A 103 0.99 -2.18 -32.72
N GLN A 104 0.44 -3.23 -32.15
CA GLN A 104 0.62 -4.62 -32.56
C GLN A 104 -0.75 -5.25 -32.85
N PRO A 105 -0.80 -6.36 -33.59
CA PRO A 105 -2.05 -7.10 -33.82
C PRO A 105 -2.76 -7.44 -32.49
N HIS A 106 -4.09 -7.57 -32.57
CA HIS A 106 -4.97 -7.90 -31.42
C HIS A 106 -5.04 -6.81 -30.35
N ASP A 107 -5.12 -5.53 -30.75
CA ASP A 107 -5.32 -4.40 -29.83
C ASP A 107 -4.26 -4.33 -28.71
N VAL A 108 -3.00 -4.59 -29.08
CA VAL A 108 -1.86 -4.54 -28.17
C VAL A 108 -1.01 -3.30 -28.44
N TYR A 109 -0.82 -2.47 -27.42
CA TYR A 109 0.04 -1.30 -27.45
C TYR A 109 1.33 -1.57 -26.68
N VAL A 110 2.48 -1.38 -27.34
CA VAL A 110 3.80 -1.62 -26.75
C VAL A 110 4.56 -0.31 -26.61
N TYR A 111 5.03 -0.01 -25.39
CA TYR A 111 5.82 1.17 -25.06
C TYR A 111 7.25 0.76 -24.69
N GLY A 112 8.23 1.50 -25.20
CA GLY A 112 9.65 1.15 -25.09
C GLY A 112 10.11 0.21 -26.20
N PRO A 113 11.28 -0.43 -26.05
CA PRO A 113 12.07 -0.56 -24.83
C PRO A 113 12.70 0.75 -24.35
N GLN A 114 12.85 0.91 -23.04
CA GLN A 114 13.50 2.06 -22.41
C GLN A 114 14.50 1.63 -21.33
N GLU A 115 15.72 2.15 -21.39
CA GLU A 115 16.70 1.96 -20.33
C GLU A 115 16.37 2.80 -19.11
N ARG A 116 16.47 2.19 -17.92
CA ARG A 116 16.26 2.88 -16.65
C ARG A 116 17.09 2.24 -15.56
N ALA A 117 17.92 3.07 -14.92
CA ALA A 117 18.78 2.70 -13.80
C ALA A 117 19.65 1.46 -14.09
N ASN A 118 19.12 0.26 -13.85
CA ASN A 118 19.83 -1.02 -13.91
C ASN A 118 19.18 -2.06 -14.83
N ALA A 119 18.12 -1.71 -15.58
CA ALA A 119 17.46 -2.62 -16.53
C ALA A 119 16.85 -1.87 -17.72
N THR A 120 16.48 -2.62 -18.75
CA THR A 120 15.70 -2.15 -19.90
C THR A 120 14.26 -2.64 -19.76
N PHE A 121 13.29 -1.73 -19.77
CA PHE A 121 11.89 -2.02 -19.53
C PHE A 121 11.04 -1.88 -20.80
N LYS A 122 9.96 -2.67 -20.87
CA LYS A 122 8.95 -2.62 -21.91
C LYS A 122 7.57 -2.81 -21.28
N LEU A 123 6.62 -1.96 -21.65
CA LEU A 123 5.23 -2.05 -21.20
C LEU A 123 4.38 -2.52 -22.38
N SER A 124 3.48 -3.47 -22.13
CA SER A 124 2.47 -3.88 -23.11
C SER A 124 1.09 -3.75 -22.47
N ILE A 125 0.14 -3.20 -23.21
CA ILE A 125 -1.26 -3.04 -22.82
C ILE A 125 -2.12 -3.72 -23.89
N HIS A 126 -3.01 -4.60 -23.46
CA HIS A 126 -3.96 -5.33 -24.29
C HIS A 126 -5.38 -4.92 -23.91
N LYS A 127 -6.22 -4.59 -24.89
CA LYS A 127 -7.65 -4.37 -24.68
C LYS A 127 -8.37 -5.71 -24.77
N ASP A 128 -9.02 -6.16 -23.68
CA ASP A 128 -9.73 -7.46 -23.70
C ASP A 128 -10.93 -7.37 -24.66
N PRO A 129 -10.96 -8.17 -25.74
CA PRO A 129 -12.04 -8.11 -26.72
C PRO A 129 -13.38 -8.66 -26.18
N ARG A 130 -13.35 -9.39 -25.05
CA ARG A 130 -14.52 -10.04 -24.44
C ARG A 130 -15.20 -9.18 -23.38
N GLU A 131 -14.50 -8.20 -22.82
CA GLU A 131 -15.01 -7.37 -21.74
C GLU A 131 -14.78 -5.88 -22.04
N ALA A 132 -15.88 -5.16 -22.28
CA ALA A 132 -15.81 -3.73 -22.59
C ALA A 132 -15.06 -2.96 -21.48
N GLN A 133 -14.18 -2.06 -21.90
CA GLN A 133 -13.37 -1.19 -21.05
C GLN A 133 -12.42 -1.94 -20.09
N ARG A 134 -12.14 -3.22 -20.35
CA ARG A 134 -11.11 -3.97 -19.66
C ARG A 134 -9.80 -3.93 -20.43
N TYR A 135 -8.75 -3.59 -19.70
CA TYR A 135 -7.39 -3.55 -20.20
C TYR A 135 -6.51 -4.35 -19.29
N GLU A 136 -5.62 -5.11 -19.89
CA GLU A 136 -4.66 -5.96 -19.21
C GLU A 136 -3.27 -5.48 -19.61
N TRP A 137 -2.35 -5.38 -18.67
CA TRP A 137 -1.04 -4.79 -18.91
C TRP A 137 0.06 -5.59 -18.24
N LYS A 138 1.24 -5.57 -18.85
CA LYS A 138 2.45 -6.17 -18.29
C LYS A 138 3.64 -5.25 -18.45
N LEU A 139 4.45 -5.21 -17.41
CA LEU A 139 5.77 -4.61 -17.41
C LEU A 139 6.80 -5.74 -17.44
N GLU A 140 7.59 -5.77 -18.49
CA GLU A 140 8.70 -6.70 -18.65
C GLU A 140 10.03 -5.94 -18.54
N ALA A 141 11.06 -6.59 -18.02
CA ALA A 141 12.41 -6.02 -18.02
C ALA A 141 13.47 -7.06 -18.37
N ARG A 142 14.57 -6.59 -18.95
CA ARG A 142 15.76 -7.39 -19.25
C ARG A 142 17.03 -6.69 -18.73
N PRO A 143 18.18 -7.38 -18.66
CA PRO A 143 19.43 -6.75 -18.24
C PRO A 143 19.79 -5.54 -19.10
N LEU A 144 20.38 -4.52 -18.48
CA LEU A 144 20.80 -3.30 -19.16
C LEU A 144 21.74 -3.63 -20.34
N ASN A 145 21.59 -2.92 -21.46
CA ASN A 145 22.32 -3.15 -22.72
C ASN A 145 22.10 -4.51 -23.38
N SER A 146 21.23 -5.39 -22.83
CA SER A 146 20.86 -6.61 -23.53
C SER A 146 20.05 -6.25 -24.77
N THR A 147 20.34 -6.92 -25.89
CA THR A 147 19.53 -6.88 -27.11
C THR A 147 18.71 -8.16 -27.31
N ASP A 148 18.86 -9.13 -26.41
CA ASP A 148 18.12 -10.38 -26.44
C ASP A 148 16.68 -10.16 -25.95
N ASP A 149 15.70 -10.40 -26.81
CA ASP A 149 14.29 -10.30 -26.47
C ASP A 149 13.81 -11.50 -25.64
N ALA A 150 14.51 -12.64 -25.67
CA ALA A 150 14.22 -13.77 -24.79
C ALA A 150 14.64 -13.51 -23.33
N ALA A 151 15.45 -12.47 -23.09
CA ALA A 151 15.91 -12.09 -21.75
C ALA A 151 14.87 -11.31 -20.93
N TYR A 152 13.73 -10.94 -21.52
CA TYR A 152 12.66 -10.27 -20.78
C TYR A 152 12.05 -11.18 -19.71
N LYS A 153 11.93 -10.65 -18.50
CA LYS A 153 11.21 -11.24 -17.37
C LYS A 153 10.01 -10.38 -17.03
N LEU A 154 8.91 -11.03 -16.68
CA LEU A 154 7.70 -10.35 -16.23
C LEU A 154 7.93 -9.75 -14.84
N ILE A 155 7.96 -8.42 -14.75
CA ILE A 155 8.22 -7.70 -13.50
C ILE A 155 6.92 -7.37 -12.80
N ALA A 156 5.95 -6.86 -13.54
CA ALA A 156 4.63 -6.56 -13.02
C ALA A 156 3.56 -6.84 -14.06
N ALA A 157 2.36 -7.12 -13.60
CA ALA A 157 1.19 -7.28 -14.46
C ALA A 157 -0.07 -6.84 -13.72
N GLY A 158 -1.12 -6.54 -14.45
CA GLY A 158 -2.39 -6.18 -13.87
C GLY A 158 -3.49 -6.07 -14.91
N ALA A 159 -4.68 -5.78 -14.42
CA ALA A 159 -5.82 -5.47 -15.26
C ALA A 159 -6.64 -4.34 -14.63
N LEU A 160 -7.27 -3.52 -15.46
CA LEU A 160 -8.22 -2.51 -15.03
C LEU A 160 -9.44 -2.56 -15.95
N LYS A 161 -10.59 -2.84 -15.35
CA LYS A 161 -11.89 -2.54 -15.93
C LYS A 161 -12.28 -1.14 -15.52
N ARG A 162 -12.28 -0.20 -16.48
CA ARG A 162 -12.61 1.20 -16.23
C ARG A 162 -14.11 1.38 -15.94
N ASP A 163 -14.43 2.43 -15.20
CA ASP A 163 -15.79 2.88 -14.89
C ASP A 163 -16.17 4.21 -15.57
N GLY A 164 -15.33 4.66 -16.52
CA GLY A 164 -15.51 5.90 -17.28
C GLY A 164 -14.54 7.01 -16.87
N GLU A 165 -13.95 6.95 -15.69
CA GLU A 165 -12.89 7.88 -15.27
C GLU A 165 -11.49 7.32 -15.60
N ALA A 166 -10.51 8.22 -15.77
CA ALA A 166 -9.13 7.82 -16.02
C ALA A 166 -8.52 7.19 -14.76
N HIS A 167 -7.86 6.05 -14.90
CA HIS A 167 -7.21 5.29 -13.83
C HIS A 167 -8.16 4.80 -12.72
N ARG A 168 -9.48 4.87 -12.96
CA ARG A 168 -10.53 4.43 -12.01
C ARG A 168 -11.29 3.24 -12.56
N GLY A 169 -12.03 2.58 -11.68
CA GLY A 169 -12.70 1.30 -11.92
C GLY A 169 -12.20 0.20 -11.00
N ARG A 170 -12.22 -1.05 -11.49
CA ARG A 170 -11.85 -2.25 -10.71
C ARG A 170 -10.71 -2.98 -11.37
N GLY A 171 -9.71 -3.37 -10.58
CA GLY A 171 -8.51 -3.95 -11.14
C GLY A 171 -7.65 -4.73 -10.18
N THR A 172 -6.56 -5.23 -10.72
CA THR A 172 -5.51 -5.97 -10.02
C THR A 172 -4.15 -5.44 -10.45
N LEU A 173 -3.17 -5.64 -9.59
CA LEU A 173 -1.76 -5.39 -9.87
C LEU A 173 -0.93 -6.40 -9.09
N ALA A 174 0.09 -6.96 -9.72
CA ALA A 174 1.04 -7.87 -9.11
C ALA A 174 2.45 -7.48 -9.55
N ILE A 175 3.40 -7.47 -8.61
CA ILE A 175 4.81 -7.10 -8.81
C ILE A 175 5.68 -8.20 -8.23
N SER A 176 6.71 -8.62 -8.98
CA SER A 176 7.75 -9.54 -8.54
C SER A 176 9.11 -8.83 -8.52
N LEU A 177 9.59 -8.52 -7.32
CA LEU A 177 10.93 -7.98 -7.12
C LEU A 177 12.01 -9.05 -7.32
N ASP A 178 11.65 -10.33 -7.19
CA ASP A 178 12.53 -11.44 -7.50
C ASP A 178 12.83 -11.52 -9.00
N ASN A 179 11.81 -11.32 -9.86
CA ASN A 179 12.01 -11.24 -11.30
C ASN A 179 12.82 -10.00 -11.69
N LEU A 180 12.61 -8.87 -11.01
CA LEU A 180 13.40 -7.65 -11.23
C LEU A 180 14.87 -7.88 -10.85
N LYS A 181 15.12 -8.50 -9.70
CA LYS A 181 16.46 -8.83 -9.24
C LYS A 181 17.19 -9.79 -10.17
N ALA A 182 16.47 -10.73 -10.81
CA ALA A 182 17.05 -11.66 -11.77
C ALA A 182 17.65 -10.95 -13.00
N VAL A 183 17.07 -9.84 -13.44
CA VAL A 183 17.57 -9.05 -14.58
C VAL A 183 18.41 -7.84 -14.16
N ALA A 184 18.27 -7.43 -12.90
CA ALA A 184 18.94 -6.27 -12.33
C ALA A 184 19.56 -6.62 -10.96
N PRO A 185 20.72 -7.32 -10.92
CA PRO A 185 21.26 -7.90 -9.69
C PRO A 185 21.60 -6.91 -8.57
N SER A 186 21.76 -5.62 -8.89
CA SER A 186 21.96 -4.55 -7.91
C SER A 186 20.68 -4.19 -7.14
N HIS A 187 19.50 -4.63 -7.60
CA HIS A 187 18.24 -4.40 -6.92
C HIS A 187 18.24 -5.09 -5.54
N ARG A 188 17.86 -4.33 -4.51
CA ARG A 188 17.89 -4.77 -3.11
C ARG A 188 16.58 -5.39 -2.63
N GLY A 189 15.49 -5.15 -3.35
CA GLY A 189 14.19 -5.73 -3.04
C GLY A 189 14.11 -7.23 -3.31
N ARG A 190 13.10 -7.87 -2.73
CA ARG A 190 12.76 -9.29 -2.93
C ARG A 190 11.28 -9.55 -2.67
N GLY A 191 10.80 -10.70 -3.13
CA GLY A 191 9.43 -11.16 -2.94
C GLY A 191 8.43 -10.50 -3.88
N LYS A 192 7.15 -10.64 -3.53
CA LYS A 192 6.03 -10.20 -4.38
C LYS A 192 5.01 -9.35 -3.61
N LEU A 193 4.45 -8.38 -4.32
CA LEU A 193 3.30 -7.59 -3.88
C LEU A 193 2.17 -7.82 -4.87
N MET A 194 1.04 -8.33 -4.40
CA MET A 194 -0.16 -8.52 -5.19
C MET A 194 -1.28 -7.70 -4.59
N MET A 195 -2.14 -7.13 -5.42
CA MET A 195 -3.26 -6.33 -4.95
C MET A 195 -4.48 -6.46 -5.86
N SER A 196 -5.62 -6.13 -5.27
CA SER A 196 -6.85 -5.80 -5.97
C SER A 196 -7.36 -4.46 -5.47
N PHE A 197 -8.00 -3.73 -6.36
CA PHE A 197 -8.53 -2.40 -6.07
C PHE A 197 -9.89 -2.19 -6.72
N ALA A 198 -10.72 -1.37 -6.09
CA ALA A 198 -12.00 -0.93 -6.61
C ALA A 198 -12.28 0.52 -6.20
N HIS A 199 -12.70 1.32 -7.17
CA HIS A 199 -13.13 2.70 -6.98
C HIS A 199 -14.66 2.79 -6.96
N PHE A 200 -15.19 3.71 -6.16
CA PHE A 200 -16.62 3.90 -5.95
C PHE A 200 -16.95 5.39 -5.87
N GLY A 201 -17.83 5.85 -6.77
CA GLY A 201 -18.28 7.24 -6.80
C GLY A 201 -17.11 8.24 -6.89
N GLN A 202 -17.28 9.43 -6.32
CA GLN A 202 -16.34 10.55 -6.47
C GLN A 202 -15.02 10.44 -5.67
N GLY A 203 -14.52 9.24 -5.39
CA GLY A 203 -13.21 9.07 -4.75
C GLY A 203 -13.17 8.15 -3.53
N SER A 204 -14.22 7.35 -3.30
CA SER A 204 -14.10 6.23 -2.36
C SER A 204 -13.35 5.08 -3.02
N LYS A 205 -12.52 4.37 -2.27
CA LYS A 205 -11.74 3.24 -2.79
C LYS A 205 -11.63 2.12 -1.76
N SER A 206 -11.52 0.89 -2.26
CA SER A 206 -11.19 -0.29 -1.47
C SER A 206 -9.97 -0.97 -2.08
N LEU A 207 -9.06 -1.39 -1.22
CA LEU A 207 -7.77 -1.98 -1.56
C LEU A 207 -7.54 -3.22 -0.71
N ALA A 208 -7.04 -4.27 -1.34
CA ALA A 208 -6.57 -5.47 -0.66
C ALA A 208 -5.23 -5.86 -1.26
N TYR A 209 -4.21 -5.97 -0.43
CA TYR A 209 -2.85 -6.37 -0.78
C TYR A 209 -2.52 -7.70 -0.12
N ARG A 210 -1.71 -8.47 -0.80
CA ARG A 210 -1.00 -9.63 -0.29
C ARG A 210 0.49 -9.44 -0.56
N LEU A 211 1.29 -9.69 0.45
CA LEU A 211 2.75 -9.69 0.39
C LEU A 211 3.26 -11.11 0.56
N GLU A 212 4.19 -11.51 -0.29
CA GLU A 212 4.86 -12.81 -0.20
C GLU A 212 6.37 -12.58 -0.09
N SER A 213 6.93 -12.83 1.10
CA SER A 213 8.35 -12.61 1.40
C SER A 213 8.89 -11.26 0.90
N PHE A 214 8.05 -10.23 1.01
CA PHE A 214 8.22 -8.96 0.34
C PHE A 214 9.08 -7.98 1.14
N THR A 215 10.07 -7.35 0.50
CA THR A 215 10.71 -6.13 1.00
C THR A 215 11.20 -5.29 -0.17
N PRO A 216 11.01 -3.95 -0.16
CA PRO A 216 11.54 -3.08 -1.20
C PRO A 216 13.05 -2.91 -1.11
N ASN A 217 13.63 -3.11 0.08
CA ASN A 217 15.06 -3.01 0.31
C ASN A 217 15.44 -3.87 1.52
N ARG A 218 16.13 -4.99 1.26
CA ARG A 218 16.60 -5.89 2.32
C ARG A 218 17.64 -5.28 3.26
N ASP A 219 18.29 -4.19 2.83
CA ASP A 219 19.34 -3.54 3.63
C ASP A 219 18.72 -2.68 4.75
N THR A 220 17.44 -2.28 4.61
CA THR A 220 16.73 -1.44 5.58
C THR A 220 15.47 -2.09 6.16
N HIS A 221 14.91 -3.12 5.50
CA HIS A 221 13.68 -3.78 5.94
C HIS A 221 13.76 -5.29 5.71
N GLU A 222 13.40 -6.06 6.74
CA GLU A 222 13.18 -7.50 6.58
C GLU A 222 12.00 -7.81 5.64
N ALA A 223 11.99 -9.03 5.10
CA ALA A 223 10.84 -9.43 4.28
C ALA A 223 9.64 -9.75 5.16
N VAL A 224 8.47 -9.37 4.66
CA VAL A 224 7.18 -9.65 5.30
C VAL A 224 6.30 -10.48 4.38
N THR A 225 5.58 -11.43 4.98
CA THR A 225 4.46 -12.12 4.35
C THR A 225 3.22 -11.75 5.14
N GLY A 226 2.22 -11.23 4.46
CA GLY A 226 1.05 -10.66 5.13
C GLY A 226 0.03 -10.11 4.16
N SER A 227 -1.05 -9.56 4.70
CA SER A 227 -2.12 -8.93 3.93
C SER A 227 -2.42 -7.55 4.50
N PHE A 228 -2.77 -6.64 3.60
CA PHE A 228 -3.21 -5.29 3.94
C PHE A 228 -4.58 -5.10 3.34
N VAL A 229 -5.61 -4.89 4.15
CA VAL A 229 -6.94 -4.59 3.61
C VAL A 229 -7.35 -3.23 4.13
N GLY A 230 -7.80 -2.37 3.23
CA GLY A 230 -8.28 -1.07 3.63
C GLY A 230 -9.23 -0.42 2.66
N HIS A 231 -9.91 0.60 3.13
CA HIS A 231 -10.76 1.43 2.31
C HIS A 231 -10.64 2.89 2.75
N ARG A 232 -10.97 3.79 1.82
CA ARG A 232 -11.18 5.19 2.08
C ARG A 232 -12.59 5.56 1.63
N LEU A 233 -13.37 6.11 2.53
CA LEU A 233 -14.68 6.68 2.21
C LEU A 233 -14.52 8.18 1.99
N GLN A 234 -14.92 8.68 0.83
CA GLN A 234 -14.87 10.12 0.57
C GLN A 234 -15.82 10.90 1.48
N ALA A 235 -17.02 10.36 1.72
CA ALA A 235 -18.05 11.05 2.50
C ALA A 235 -17.66 11.30 3.96
N THR A 236 -16.90 10.38 4.56
CA THR A 236 -16.51 10.46 5.98
C THR A 236 -15.01 10.73 6.16
N GLY A 237 -14.20 10.61 5.11
CA GLY A 237 -12.74 10.70 5.18
C GLY A 237 -12.07 9.53 5.91
N VAL A 238 -12.84 8.55 6.39
CA VAL A 238 -12.30 7.43 7.18
C VAL A 238 -11.44 6.55 6.27
N THR A 239 -10.17 6.41 6.65
CA THR A 239 -9.28 5.36 6.17
C THR A 239 -9.22 4.27 7.23
N ARG A 240 -9.51 3.03 6.84
CA ARG A 240 -9.33 1.85 7.71
C ARG A 240 -8.35 0.89 7.06
N VAL A 241 -7.41 0.37 7.84
CA VAL A 241 -6.37 -0.57 7.39
C VAL A 241 -6.21 -1.69 8.39
N ARG A 242 -6.09 -2.93 7.93
CA ARG A 242 -5.69 -4.09 8.73
C ARG A 242 -4.41 -4.70 8.18
N VAL A 243 -3.43 -4.97 9.05
CA VAL A 243 -2.09 -5.46 8.71
C VAL A 243 -1.68 -6.61 9.63
N LEU A 244 -1.16 -7.71 9.07
CA LEU A 244 -0.43 -8.73 9.85
C LEU A 244 1.05 -8.74 9.45
N ALA A 245 1.95 -8.60 10.41
CA ALA A 245 3.40 -8.70 10.19
C ALA A 245 4.13 -9.33 11.39
N PRO A 246 5.30 -9.96 11.16
CA PRO A 246 6.19 -10.35 12.25
C PRO A 246 6.92 -9.12 12.81
N TYR A 247 6.88 -8.93 14.11
CA TYR A 247 7.47 -7.79 14.81
C TYR A 247 8.23 -8.29 16.05
N ASN A 248 9.38 -7.71 16.36
CA ASN A 248 10.07 -7.99 17.63
C ASN A 248 9.58 -6.98 18.67
N LEU A 249 8.73 -7.41 19.60
CA LEU A 249 8.24 -6.52 20.65
C LEU A 249 9.42 -6.04 21.53
N PRO A 250 9.46 -4.76 21.92
CA PRO A 250 10.50 -4.26 22.80
C PRO A 250 10.43 -4.95 24.18
N ASN A 251 11.59 -5.15 24.80
CA ASN A 251 11.74 -5.78 26.12
C ASN A 251 11.29 -7.25 26.20
N THR A 252 11.28 -7.98 25.09
CA THR A 252 11.12 -9.44 25.07
C THR A 252 12.43 -10.16 25.43
N ALA A 253 12.32 -11.44 25.79
CA ALA A 253 13.44 -12.23 26.30
C ALA A 253 14.49 -12.56 25.23
N THR A 254 14.11 -12.62 23.95
CA THR A 254 15.00 -12.91 22.83
C THR A 254 14.65 -12.01 21.63
N SER A 255 15.32 -12.22 20.50
CA SER A 255 14.99 -11.54 19.24
C SER A 255 13.94 -12.30 18.41
N GLU A 256 13.24 -13.26 19.00
CA GLU A 256 12.17 -13.97 18.31
C GLU A 256 11.01 -13.03 18.05
N LYS A 257 10.40 -13.12 16.86
CA LYS A 257 9.35 -12.19 16.45
C LYS A 257 7.98 -12.73 16.79
N GLU A 258 7.14 -11.86 17.35
CA GLU A 258 5.71 -12.06 17.48
C GLU A 258 4.99 -11.77 16.17
N TRP A 259 3.88 -12.46 15.93
CA TRP A 259 2.91 -12.05 14.93
C TRP A 259 2.07 -10.91 15.51
N VAL A 260 2.02 -9.76 14.83
CA VAL A 260 1.26 -8.59 15.24
C VAL A 260 0.22 -8.25 14.18
N LEU A 261 -1.06 -8.43 14.54
CA LEU A 261 -2.21 -8.00 13.75
C LEU A 261 -2.66 -6.63 14.23
N SER A 262 -2.61 -5.63 13.36
CA SER A 262 -2.98 -4.24 13.64
C SER A 262 -4.18 -3.83 12.80
N THR A 263 -5.18 -3.19 13.41
CA THR A 263 -6.28 -2.49 12.71
C THR A 263 -6.22 -1.01 13.03
N VAL A 264 -6.00 -0.18 12.03
CA VAL A 264 -5.92 1.27 12.13
C VAL A 264 -7.13 1.91 11.50
N ARG A 265 -7.68 2.92 12.18
CA ARG A 265 -8.74 3.81 11.70
C ARG A 265 -8.25 5.23 11.81
N HIS A 266 -8.26 5.97 10.72
CA HIS A 266 -7.77 7.34 10.64
C HIS A 266 -8.79 8.24 9.98
N ILE A 267 -8.99 9.42 10.54
CA ILE A 267 -9.83 10.47 10.02
C ILE A 267 -8.95 11.72 9.86
N PRO A 268 -8.65 12.15 8.62
CA PRO A 268 -7.84 13.33 8.36
C PRO A 268 -8.32 14.56 9.14
N GLY A 269 -7.38 15.30 9.73
CA GLY A 269 -7.68 16.48 10.55
C GLY A 269 -8.39 16.21 11.89
N THR A 270 -8.64 14.95 12.25
CA THR A 270 -9.29 14.58 13.53
C THR A 270 -8.41 13.69 14.41
N GLY A 271 -7.68 12.75 13.81
CA GLY A 271 -6.85 11.78 14.53
C GLY A 271 -7.26 10.34 14.19
N GLY A 272 -7.04 9.40 15.11
CA GLY A 272 -7.30 8.00 14.81
C GLY A 272 -7.23 7.05 16.00
N ARG A 273 -7.35 5.76 15.68
CA ARG A 273 -7.29 4.63 16.60
C ARG A 273 -6.56 3.45 15.96
N ALA A 274 -5.76 2.76 16.75
CA ALA A 274 -5.16 1.48 16.43
C ALA A 274 -5.62 0.44 17.46
N ASP A 275 -6.06 -0.73 16.99
CA ASP A 275 -6.29 -1.92 17.79
C ASP A 275 -5.26 -2.98 17.36
N VAL A 276 -4.54 -3.60 18.29
CA VAL A 276 -3.49 -4.57 17.97
C VAL A 276 -3.68 -5.88 18.73
N ARG A 277 -3.25 -6.98 18.14
CA ARG A 277 -3.12 -8.30 18.76
C ARG A 277 -1.76 -8.89 18.44
N ALA A 278 -1.00 -9.28 19.46
CA ALA A 278 0.31 -9.92 19.30
C ALA A 278 0.31 -11.35 19.87
N TRP A 279 0.94 -12.31 19.19
CA TRP A 279 1.08 -13.70 19.65
C TRP A 279 2.30 -14.41 19.06
N GLY A 280 2.69 -15.56 19.64
CA GLY A 280 3.88 -16.32 19.22
C GLY A 280 5.19 -15.67 19.64
N GLY A 281 6.32 -16.09 19.07
CA GLY A 281 7.65 -15.55 19.45
C GLY A 281 7.93 -15.75 20.93
N ASN A 282 8.22 -14.66 21.64
CA ASN A 282 8.46 -14.68 23.09
C ASN A 282 7.18 -14.72 23.94
N ILE A 283 6.00 -14.63 23.33
CA ILE A 283 4.74 -14.74 24.04
C ILE A 283 4.48 -16.23 24.34
N PRO A 284 4.20 -16.61 25.60
CA PRO A 284 3.92 -18.00 25.96
C PRO A 284 2.84 -18.65 25.10
N GLU A 285 2.93 -19.96 24.92
CA GLU A 285 1.93 -20.72 24.16
C GLU A 285 0.52 -20.47 24.71
N ASN A 286 -0.44 -20.21 23.80
CA ASN A 286 -1.81 -19.78 24.09
C ASN A 286 -1.96 -18.39 24.76
N GLY A 287 -0.87 -17.68 25.00
CA GLY A 287 -0.87 -16.28 25.40
C GLY A 287 -0.96 -15.32 24.20
N TYR A 288 -1.49 -14.13 24.44
CA TYR A 288 -1.48 -13.04 23.48
C TYR A 288 -1.56 -11.70 24.21
N TYR A 289 -1.08 -10.64 23.57
CA TYR A 289 -1.31 -9.27 24.01
C TYR A 289 -2.37 -8.61 23.16
N LEU A 290 -3.18 -7.75 23.78
CA LEU A 290 -4.09 -6.84 23.09
C LEU A 290 -3.71 -5.40 23.41
N GLY A 291 -3.69 -4.55 22.40
CA GLY A 291 -3.40 -3.14 22.59
C GLY A 291 -4.42 -2.26 21.89
N ILE A 292 -4.61 -1.07 22.46
CA ILE A 292 -5.34 0.01 21.82
C ILE A 292 -4.57 1.30 22.03
N SER A 293 -4.58 2.15 21.00
CA SER A 293 -4.12 3.53 21.10
C SER A 293 -5.03 4.45 20.29
N CYS A 294 -5.33 5.63 20.81
CA CYS A 294 -6.03 6.71 20.12
C CYS A 294 -5.22 7.99 20.19
N TRP A 295 -5.23 8.78 19.12
CA TRP A 295 -4.52 10.04 18.99
C TRP A 295 -5.41 11.12 18.40
N ASP A 296 -5.12 12.39 18.71
CA ASP A 296 -5.78 13.56 18.09
C ASP A 296 -5.19 13.93 16.72
N ALA A 297 -5.69 15.02 16.15
CA ALA A 297 -5.21 15.59 14.89
C ALA A 297 -3.74 16.06 14.95
N GLN A 298 -3.24 16.37 16.14
CA GLN A 298 -1.83 16.70 16.40
C GLN A 298 -0.99 15.46 16.73
N GLU A 299 -1.58 14.27 16.57
CA GLU A 299 -0.94 12.96 16.81
C GLU A 299 -0.55 12.73 18.26
N LYS A 300 -1.09 13.54 19.17
CA LYS A 300 -0.88 13.36 20.59
C LYS A 300 -1.72 12.18 21.05
N GLU A 301 -1.08 11.23 21.72
CA GLU A 301 -1.77 10.08 22.30
C GLU A 301 -2.73 10.56 23.40
N LEU A 302 -4.02 10.21 23.24
CA LEU A 302 -5.10 10.56 24.15
C LEU A 302 -5.52 9.37 25.02
N TYR A 303 -5.40 8.17 24.47
CA TYR A 303 -5.74 6.93 25.14
C TYR A 303 -4.79 5.84 24.68
N ARG A 304 -4.26 5.05 25.61
CA ARG A 304 -3.70 3.75 25.30
C ARG A 304 -3.92 2.76 26.42
N VAL A 305 -3.89 1.48 26.10
CA VAL A 305 -3.69 0.40 27.07
C VAL A 305 -3.14 -0.82 26.36
N LEU A 306 -2.30 -1.57 27.06
CA LEU A 306 -1.85 -2.91 26.68
C LEU A 306 -2.37 -3.90 27.72
N VAL A 307 -2.89 -5.02 27.25
CA VAL A 307 -3.50 -6.06 28.07
C VAL A 307 -2.81 -7.38 27.77
N ASP A 308 -2.31 -8.05 28.80
CA ASP A 308 -1.75 -9.40 28.74
C ASP A 308 -2.88 -10.41 28.95
N CYS A 309 -3.07 -11.31 27.98
CA CYS A 309 -4.06 -12.38 28.04
C CYS A 309 -3.40 -13.77 28.23
N GLY A 310 -2.26 -13.84 28.91
CA GLY A 310 -1.60 -15.09 29.29
C GLY A 310 -2.18 -15.76 30.55
N GLY A 311 -2.03 -17.09 30.64
CA GLY A 311 -2.06 -17.80 31.92
C GLY A 311 -3.43 -18.19 32.52
N GLY A 312 -4.52 -18.18 31.75
CA GLY A 312 -5.80 -18.78 32.15
C GLY A 312 -6.62 -18.00 33.20
N LEU A 313 -6.14 -16.84 33.66
CA LEU A 313 -6.80 -15.98 34.65
C LEU A 313 -7.58 -14.81 34.04
N GLY A 314 -7.77 -14.81 32.71
CA GLY A 314 -8.34 -13.69 31.96
C GLY A 314 -7.29 -12.66 31.57
N CYS A 315 -7.73 -11.63 30.86
CA CYS A 315 -6.87 -10.57 30.35
C CYS A 315 -6.67 -9.47 31.41
N MET A 316 -5.42 -9.10 31.72
CA MET A 316 -5.08 -8.07 32.71
C MET A 316 -4.26 -6.94 32.08
N ASP A 317 -4.51 -5.71 32.50
CA ASP A 317 -3.71 -4.56 32.07
C ASP A 317 -2.23 -4.77 32.41
N VAL A 318 -1.35 -4.54 31.44
CA VAL A 318 0.08 -4.47 31.69
C VAL A 318 0.34 -3.22 32.56
N PRO A 319 1.01 -3.34 33.73
CA PRO A 319 1.24 -2.22 34.63
C PRO A 319 1.87 -1.01 33.92
N GLY A 320 1.30 0.18 34.14
CA GLY A 320 1.78 1.43 33.54
C GLY A 320 1.47 1.62 32.05
N SER A 321 0.77 0.67 31.40
CA SER A 321 0.41 0.80 29.98
C SER A 321 -0.78 1.72 29.73
N ARG A 322 -1.65 1.91 30.73
CA ARG A 322 -2.89 2.68 30.57
C ARG A 322 -2.64 4.18 30.67
N VAL A 323 -3.05 4.91 29.64
CA VAL A 323 -3.13 6.38 29.61
C VAL A 323 -4.53 6.75 29.20
N GLY A 324 -5.19 7.67 29.90
CA GLY A 324 -6.53 8.15 29.51
C GLY A 324 -7.63 7.09 29.56
N SER A 325 -8.68 7.29 28.76
CA SER A 325 -9.82 6.36 28.65
C SER A 325 -10.32 6.26 27.21
N SER A 326 -11.05 5.19 26.87
CA SER A 326 -11.60 4.98 25.51
C SER A 326 -12.51 6.09 25.01
N GLN A 327 -13.08 6.90 25.92
CA GLN A 327 -13.87 8.08 25.56
C GLN A 327 -13.03 9.25 25.03
N ALA A 328 -11.71 9.21 25.22
CA ALA A 328 -10.80 10.22 24.73
C ALA A 328 -10.53 10.10 23.22
N CYS A 329 -10.94 9.01 22.55
CA CYS A 329 -10.81 8.90 21.09
C CYS A 329 -11.64 10.02 20.41
N PRO A 330 -11.05 10.73 19.42
CA PRO A 330 -11.52 12.06 19.01
C PRO A 330 -12.84 12.05 18.20
N ALA A 331 -13.27 10.89 17.71
CA ALA A 331 -14.53 10.73 16.97
C ALA A 331 -15.32 9.52 17.49
N VAL A 332 -16.64 9.55 17.36
CA VAL A 332 -17.54 8.50 17.88
C VAL A 332 -17.25 7.16 17.19
N GLU A 333 -16.91 7.20 15.91
CA GLU A 333 -16.51 6.07 15.07
C GLU A 333 -15.19 5.42 15.51
N LEU A 334 -14.39 6.13 16.30
CA LEU A 334 -13.13 5.65 16.87
C LEU A 334 -13.30 5.15 18.32
N ARG A 335 -14.45 5.42 18.95
CA ARG A 335 -14.73 4.96 20.32
C ARG A 335 -15.24 3.53 20.32
N GLY A 336 -15.34 2.96 21.53
CA GLY A 336 -15.81 1.60 21.76
C GLY A 336 -14.78 0.76 22.49
N ASP A 337 -15.19 -0.42 22.92
CA ASP A 337 -14.36 -1.34 23.68
C ASP A 337 -13.18 -1.86 22.85
N LEU A 338 -12.18 -2.41 23.55
CA LEU A 338 -11.08 -3.13 22.94
C LEU A 338 -11.63 -4.34 22.19
N MET A 339 -11.63 -4.28 20.86
CA MET A 339 -12.00 -5.40 20.01
C MET A 339 -10.71 -6.02 19.49
N PRO A 340 -10.38 -7.27 19.87
CA PRO A 340 -9.24 -7.97 19.31
C PRO A 340 -9.38 -7.99 17.79
N PRO A 341 -8.39 -7.51 17.02
CA PRO A 341 -8.43 -7.76 15.60
C PRO A 341 -8.36 -9.28 15.38
N GLU A 342 -9.22 -9.76 14.50
CA GLU A 342 -9.30 -11.15 14.06
C GLU A 342 -8.80 -11.26 12.63
N GLY A 343 -8.33 -12.45 12.24
CA GLY A 343 -7.81 -12.71 10.92
C GLY A 343 -6.51 -13.52 10.94
N THR A 344 -6.05 -13.86 9.75
CA THR A 344 -4.78 -14.56 9.50
C THR A 344 -3.94 -13.75 8.51
N GLY A 345 -2.69 -14.14 8.26
CA GLY A 345 -1.79 -13.40 7.36
C GLY A 345 -2.26 -13.30 5.92
N ASN A 346 -3.24 -14.11 5.53
CA ASN A 346 -3.85 -14.12 4.21
C ASN A 346 -5.30 -13.65 4.22
N ASP A 347 -5.79 -13.10 5.34
CA ASP A 347 -7.16 -12.61 5.45
C ASP A 347 -7.34 -11.33 4.61
N LEU A 348 -8.04 -11.50 3.50
CA LEU A 348 -8.40 -10.43 2.57
C LEU A 348 -9.85 -9.96 2.77
N THR A 349 -10.50 -10.37 3.87
CA THR A 349 -11.88 -10.00 4.16
C THR A 349 -11.98 -8.47 4.28
N PRO A 350 -12.93 -7.83 3.60
CA PRO A 350 -13.15 -6.39 3.70
C PRO A 350 -13.39 -5.94 5.13
N GLU A 351 -12.78 -4.82 5.52
CA GLU A 351 -13.07 -4.18 6.80
C GLU A 351 -14.53 -3.70 6.88
N PRO A 352 -15.16 -3.70 8.07
CA PRO A 352 -16.49 -3.12 8.26
C PRO A 352 -16.59 -1.69 7.73
N GLY A 353 -17.70 -1.36 7.04
CA GLY A 353 -17.93 -0.05 6.42
C GLY A 353 -17.34 0.11 5.02
N ASN A 354 -16.69 -0.92 4.48
CA ASN A 354 -16.16 -0.90 3.13
C ASN A 354 -17.25 -0.64 2.06
N PRO A 355 -17.06 0.29 1.10
CA PRO A 355 -18.05 0.61 0.06
C PRO A 355 -18.33 -0.55 -0.91
N GLY A 356 -17.45 -1.56 -0.94
CA GLY A 356 -17.61 -2.79 -1.71
C GLY A 356 -16.27 -3.51 -1.84
N ALA A 357 -16.30 -4.84 -1.83
CA ALA A 357 -15.07 -5.63 -1.96
C ALA A 357 -14.37 -5.34 -3.30
N PRO A 358 -13.03 -5.26 -3.31
CA PRO A 358 -12.28 -5.28 -4.55
C PRO A 358 -12.38 -6.68 -5.19
N GLY A 359 -11.79 -6.84 -6.37
CA GLY A 359 -11.69 -8.16 -7.01
C GLY A 359 -10.88 -9.17 -6.20
N ILE A 360 -10.67 -10.36 -6.76
CA ILE A 360 -9.78 -11.35 -6.15
C ILE A 360 -8.33 -10.85 -6.29
N VAL A 361 -7.59 -10.83 -5.17
CA VAL A 361 -6.14 -10.54 -5.21
C VAL A 361 -5.43 -11.69 -5.96
N PRO A 362 -4.59 -11.39 -6.97
CA PRO A 362 -3.84 -12.40 -7.69
C PRO A 362 -3.00 -13.28 -6.76
N GLY A 363 -2.85 -14.56 -7.12
CA GLY A 363 -1.96 -15.49 -6.41
C GLY A 363 -0.50 -15.40 -6.84
N ASP A 364 -0.22 -14.85 -8.03
CA ASP A 364 1.12 -14.66 -8.56
C ASP A 364 1.13 -13.55 -9.64
N VAL A 365 2.33 -13.18 -10.11
CA VAL A 365 2.53 -12.33 -11.29
C VAL A 365 2.38 -13.18 -12.55
N THR A 366 1.24 -13.05 -13.23
CA THR A 366 0.93 -13.77 -14.46
C THR A 366 0.65 -12.76 -15.58
N ALA A 367 1.00 -13.14 -16.81
CA ALA A 367 0.81 -12.30 -18.01
C ALA A 367 -0.15 -12.95 -19.00
N GLU A 368 -1.12 -13.73 -18.51
CA GLU A 368 -2.14 -14.32 -19.38
C GLU A 368 -2.95 -13.18 -20.01
N PHE A 369 -2.73 -12.96 -21.31
CA PHE A 369 -3.57 -12.17 -22.21
C PHE A 369 -4.13 -13.10 -23.29
#